data_AF-A0A226H0A3-F1
#
_entry.id   AF-A0A226H0A3-F1
#
_cell.length_a   1.000
_cell.length_b   1.000
_cell.length_c   1.000
_cell.angle_alpha   90.00
_cell.angle_beta   90.00
_cell.angle_gamma   90.00
#
_symmetry.space_group_name_H-M   'P 1'
#
loop_
_entity.id
_entity.type
_entity.pdbx_description
1 polymer ?
#
loop_
_entity_poly.entity_id
_entity_poly.type
_entity_poly.pdbx_seq_one_letter_code
_entity_poly.pdbx_strand_id
1 'polypeptide(L)'
;MYLEIRFCHDVTISYFEDILKKCLILNNSFVNEISFIIKFNNDLYDFLKNNNLGINKFLNIQFHSCSYDSNSQLDNVMFTFTSNKLSIPLSCGIIRKNNFVYSNNFYLESQNHNTCLNKKISIDKDGNIKNCPSMKNIYGNIRNTTLSEVLIIPEFRSFWKINKNEIDVCRDCEFRHICTDCRAYIENPANIYSKPLKCGYDPYTNLWTEWSTNPLKATVIEEYNLQTIINPS
;
A
#
# COMPACT_ATOMS: atom_id res chain seq x y z
N MET A 1 -14.57 1.92 5.91
CA MET A 1 -13.88 0.75 5.31
C MET A 1 -13.60 1.05 3.86
N TYR A 2 -12.46 0.60 3.32
CA TYR A 2 -12.15 0.78 1.89
C TYR A 2 -11.72 -0.55 1.26
N LEU A 3 -11.98 -0.68 -0.04
CA LEU A 3 -11.45 -1.73 -0.90
C LEU A 3 -10.43 -1.08 -1.84
N GLU A 4 -9.25 -1.67 -1.99
CA GLU A 4 -8.25 -1.18 -2.93
C GLU A 4 -7.88 -2.28 -3.93
N ILE A 5 -7.94 -1.97 -5.21
CA ILE A 5 -7.63 -2.86 -6.31
C ILE A 5 -6.42 -2.29 -7.04
N ARG A 6 -5.34 -3.07 -7.13
CA ARG A 6 -4.09 -2.66 -7.77
C ARG A 6 -3.87 -3.47 -9.04
N PHE A 7 -3.72 -2.81 -10.18
CA PHE A 7 -3.47 -3.49 -11.45
C PHE A 7 -1.97 -3.60 -11.73
N CYS A 8 -1.49 -4.83 -11.93
CA CYS A 8 -0.08 -5.10 -12.23
C CYS A 8 0.29 -4.82 -13.70
N HIS A 9 -0.70 -4.71 -14.59
CA HIS A 9 -0.53 -4.59 -16.03
C HIS A 9 -1.47 -3.53 -16.59
N ASP A 10 -1.27 -3.18 -17.86
CA ASP A 10 -2.17 -2.29 -18.59
C ASP A 10 -3.59 -2.88 -18.62
N VAL A 11 -4.57 -2.00 -18.52
CA VAL A 11 -5.99 -2.34 -18.36
C VAL A 11 -6.75 -1.83 -19.57
N THR A 12 -7.52 -2.70 -20.22
CA THR A 12 -8.46 -2.28 -21.26
C THR A 12 -9.73 -1.70 -20.64
N ILE A 13 -10.39 -0.78 -21.35
CA ILE A 13 -11.66 -0.20 -20.91
C ILE A 13 -12.70 -1.30 -20.64
N SER A 14 -12.83 -2.28 -21.54
CA SER A 14 -13.78 -3.39 -21.39
C SER A 14 -13.55 -4.20 -20.11
N TYR A 15 -12.29 -4.50 -19.77
CA TYR A 15 -11.97 -5.23 -18.56
C TYR A 15 -12.24 -4.38 -17.31
N PHE A 16 -11.93 -3.08 -17.36
CA PHE A 16 -12.22 -2.18 -16.24
C PHE A 16 -13.73 -2.00 -16.02
N GLU A 17 -14.52 -1.87 -17.08
CA GLU A 17 -15.98 -1.83 -17.01
C GLU A 17 -16.56 -3.06 -16.31
N ASP A 18 -16.05 -4.25 -16.61
CA ASP A 18 -16.51 -5.48 -15.96
C ASP A 18 -16.18 -5.52 -14.47
N ILE A 19 -15.08 -4.88 -14.05
CA ILE A 19 -14.75 -4.69 -12.64
C ILE A 19 -15.70 -3.68 -12.00
N LEU A 20 -15.96 -2.55 -12.64
CA LEU A 20 -16.90 -1.54 -12.14
C LEU A 20 -18.31 -2.12 -11.96
N LYS A 21 -18.79 -2.93 -12.91
CA LYS A 21 -20.08 -3.65 -12.79
C LYS A 21 -20.11 -4.54 -11.55
N LYS A 22 -19.02 -5.25 -11.23
CA LYS A 22 -18.91 -6.06 -10.00
C LYS A 22 -18.84 -5.18 -8.75
N CYS A 23 -18.26 -3.99 -8.83
CA CYS A 23 -18.23 -3.04 -7.71
C CYS A 23 -19.62 -2.49 -7.36
N LEU A 24 -20.62 -2.56 -8.27
CA LEU A 24 -22.00 -2.13 -7.97
C LEU A 24 -22.62 -2.88 -6.78
N ILE A 25 -22.20 -4.13 -6.50
CA ILE A 25 -22.70 -4.86 -5.33
C ILE A 25 -22.37 -4.13 -4.01
N LEU A 26 -21.31 -3.33 -4.02
CA LEU A 26 -20.83 -2.61 -2.85
C LEU A 26 -21.69 -1.39 -2.51
N ASN A 27 -22.57 -0.94 -3.42
CA ASN A 27 -23.45 0.21 -3.18
C ASN A 27 -24.30 0.04 -1.91
N ASN A 28 -24.71 -1.19 -1.60
CA ASN A 28 -25.50 -1.55 -0.42
C ASN A 28 -24.65 -2.07 0.76
N SER A 29 -23.33 -1.88 0.72
CA SER A 29 -22.40 -2.35 1.76
C SER A 29 -21.89 -1.20 2.65
N PHE A 30 -21.19 -1.57 3.73
CA PHE A 30 -20.45 -0.64 4.61
C PHE A 30 -19.10 -0.16 4.04
N VAL A 31 -18.76 -0.54 2.80
CA VAL A 31 -17.61 0.06 2.10
C VAL A 31 -17.93 1.53 1.81
N ASN A 32 -17.01 2.41 2.18
CA ASN A 32 -17.15 3.85 1.95
C ASN A 32 -16.35 4.31 0.73
N GLU A 33 -15.22 3.64 0.47
CA GLU A 33 -14.28 3.99 -0.59
C GLU A 33 -13.87 2.75 -1.39
N ILE A 34 -13.79 2.90 -2.71
CA ILE A 34 -13.15 1.93 -3.61
C ILE A 34 -12.00 2.65 -4.30
N SER A 35 -10.78 2.21 -4.03
CA SER A 35 -9.57 2.75 -4.60
C SER A 35 -9.03 1.85 -5.70
N PHE A 36 -8.54 2.46 -6.77
CA PHE A 36 -7.91 1.79 -7.90
C PHE A 36 -6.53 2.39 -8.15
N ILE A 37 -5.51 1.54 -8.21
CA ILE A 37 -4.16 1.93 -8.63
C ILE A 37 -3.91 1.35 -10.01
N ILE A 38 -3.77 2.22 -11.01
CA ILE A 38 -3.73 1.84 -12.43
C ILE A 38 -2.60 2.59 -13.14
N LYS A 39 -1.95 1.96 -14.11
CA LYS A 39 -1.04 2.67 -15.02
C LYS A 39 -1.84 3.66 -15.87
N PHE A 40 -1.30 4.86 -16.07
CA PHE A 40 -1.98 5.90 -16.83
C PHE A 40 -2.24 5.48 -18.28
N ASN A 41 -3.48 5.66 -18.71
CA ASN A 41 -3.95 5.47 -20.07
C ASN A 41 -4.98 6.57 -20.36
N ASN A 42 -4.78 7.33 -21.44
CA ASN A 42 -5.62 8.48 -21.76
C ASN A 42 -7.07 8.07 -22.05
N ASP A 43 -7.27 7.00 -22.81
CA ASP A 43 -8.60 6.51 -23.19
C ASP A 43 -9.40 6.05 -21.95
N LEU A 44 -8.73 5.39 -21.00
CA LEU A 44 -9.34 4.98 -19.74
C LEU A 44 -9.71 6.18 -18.87
N TYR A 45 -8.85 7.21 -18.81
CA TYR A 45 -9.16 8.45 -18.09
C TYR A 45 -10.36 9.18 -18.70
N ASP A 46 -10.39 9.32 -20.03
CA ASP A 46 -11.51 9.93 -20.75
C ASP A 46 -12.80 9.13 -20.58
N PHE A 47 -12.72 7.80 -20.59
CA PHE A 47 -13.84 6.93 -20.25
C PHE A 47 -14.39 7.23 -18.85
N LEU A 48 -13.52 7.29 -17.83
CA LEU A 48 -13.95 7.53 -16.44
C LEU A 48 -14.55 8.91 -16.23
N LYS A 49 -14.08 9.92 -16.98
CA LYS A 49 -14.55 11.29 -16.87
C LYS A 49 -15.92 11.48 -17.54
N ASN A 50 -16.19 10.78 -18.63
CA ASN A 50 -17.35 11.01 -19.48
C ASN A 50 -18.50 10.01 -19.25
N ASN A 51 -18.32 8.98 -18.42
CA ASN A 51 -19.32 7.96 -18.15
C ASN A 51 -19.79 7.98 -16.70
N ASN A 52 -21.11 7.80 -16.50
CA ASN A 52 -21.66 7.57 -15.18
C ASN A 52 -21.37 6.12 -14.75
N LEU A 53 -20.58 5.96 -13.69
CA LEU A 53 -20.12 4.66 -13.21
C LEU A 53 -21.19 3.91 -12.38
N GLY A 54 -22.28 4.58 -11.96
CA GLY A 54 -23.36 3.98 -11.16
C GLY A 54 -22.95 3.56 -9.74
N ILE A 55 -21.73 3.87 -9.31
CA ILE A 55 -21.19 3.55 -7.99
C ILE A 55 -21.48 4.74 -7.06
N ASN A 56 -22.18 4.50 -5.96
CA ASN A 56 -22.56 5.52 -4.97
C ASN A 56 -21.55 5.65 -3.81
N LYS A 57 -20.35 5.07 -3.97
CA LYS A 57 -19.24 5.12 -3.03
C LYS A 57 -18.22 6.16 -3.47
N PHE A 58 -17.38 6.61 -2.55
CA PHE A 58 -16.23 7.42 -2.95
C PHE A 58 -15.28 6.58 -3.79
N LEU A 59 -14.88 7.08 -4.95
CA LEU A 59 -13.94 6.41 -5.84
C LEU A 59 -12.62 7.17 -5.82
N ASN A 60 -11.53 6.44 -5.61
CA ASN A 60 -10.19 7.02 -5.59
C ASN A 60 -9.34 6.37 -6.68
N ILE A 61 -9.19 7.04 -7.81
CA ILE A 61 -8.45 6.56 -8.98
C ILE A 61 -7.04 7.16 -8.96
N GLN A 62 -6.06 6.34 -8.61
CA GLN A 62 -4.66 6.72 -8.68
C GLN A 62 -4.03 6.20 -9.98
N PHE A 63 -3.75 7.13 -10.89
CA PHE A 63 -2.93 6.90 -12.05
C PHE A 63 -1.44 7.07 -11.73
N HIS A 64 -0.62 6.10 -12.14
CA HIS A 64 0.83 6.18 -12.04
C HIS A 64 1.49 6.17 -13.42
N SER A 65 2.79 6.46 -13.47
CA SER A 65 3.54 6.61 -14.73
C SER A 65 2.99 7.73 -15.63
N CYS A 66 2.51 8.82 -15.03
CA CYS A 66 2.08 10.03 -15.73
C CYS A 66 3.28 10.91 -16.13
N SER A 67 3.07 11.92 -16.95
CA SER A 67 4.09 12.96 -17.23
C SER A 67 4.13 14.07 -16.17
N TYR A 68 3.21 14.07 -15.22
CA TYR A 68 3.06 15.09 -14.18
C TYR A 68 2.45 14.50 -12.91
N ASP A 69 2.63 15.22 -11.80
CA ASP A 69 1.89 15.00 -10.55
C ASP A 69 0.74 16.01 -10.48
N SER A 70 -0.49 15.55 -10.22
CA SER A 70 -1.64 16.43 -9.98
C SER A 70 -2.79 15.69 -9.30
N ASN A 71 -3.80 16.43 -8.86
CA ASN A 71 -5.05 15.88 -8.35
C ASN A 71 -6.25 16.63 -8.95
N SER A 72 -7.34 15.93 -9.24
CA SER A 72 -8.60 16.53 -9.68
C SER A 72 -9.80 15.72 -9.19
N GLN A 73 -10.89 16.40 -8.82
CA GLN A 73 -12.10 15.75 -8.34
C GLN A 73 -13.25 16.00 -9.31
N LEU A 74 -14.04 14.96 -9.56
CA LEU A 74 -15.29 15.01 -10.30
C LEU A 74 -16.34 14.23 -9.51
N ASP A 75 -17.37 14.91 -9.02
CA ASP A 75 -18.41 14.33 -8.16
C ASP A 75 -17.83 13.52 -6.98
N ASN A 76 -18.14 12.22 -6.92
CA ASN A 76 -17.65 11.27 -5.92
C ASN A 76 -16.33 10.59 -6.32
N VAL A 77 -15.66 11.02 -7.40
CA VAL A 77 -14.43 10.45 -7.92
C VAL A 77 -13.26 11.41 -7.71
N MET A 78 -12.23 10.95 -6.99
CA MET A 78 -10.94 11.60 -6.86
C MET A 78 -9.95 10.97 -7.83
N PHE A 79 -9.32 11.79 -8.67
CA PHE A 79 -8.21 11.39 -9.52
C PHE A 79 -6.89 11.90 -8.94
N THR A 80 -5.94 11.01 -8.76
CA THR A 80 -4.55 11.34 -8.40
C THR A 80 -3.64 10.86 -9.52
N PHE A 81 -2.82 11.77 -10.04
CA PHE A 81 -1.83 11.48 -11.07
C PHE A 81 -0.45 11.54 -10.43
N THR A 82 0.37 10.52 -10.66
CA THR A 82 1.77 10.54 -10.28
C THR A 82 2.70 10.13 -11.41
N SER A 83 3.75 10.92 -11.56
CA SER A 83 4.89 10.66 -12.42
C SER A 83 5.69 9.42 -12.01
N ASN A 84 5.60 9.00 -10.75
CA ASN A 84 6.29 7.82 -10.27
C ASN A 84 5.78 6.55 -10.96
N LYS A 85 6.69 5.74 -11.50
CA LYS A 85 6.38 4.39 -11.99
C LYS A 85 6.23 3.44 -10.80
N LEU A 86 5.06 2.83 -10.66
CA LEU A 86 4.81 1.83 -9.64
C LEU A 86 5.01 0.43 -10.22
N SER A 87 5.85 -0.36 -9.57
CA SER A 87 5.96 -1.80 -9.79
C SER A 87 5.20 -2.49 -8.67
N ILE A 88 4.03 -3.04 -8.97
CA ILE A 88 3.16 -3.67 -7.96
C ILE A 88 3.55 -5.15 -7.81
N PRO A 89 3.75 -5.66 -6.57
CA PRO A 89 3.54 -5.02 -5.27
C PRO A 89 4.81 -4.35 -4.68
N LEU A 90 5.91 -4.30 -5.41
CA LEU A 90 7.24 -3.90 -4.92
C LEU A 90 7.37 -2.44 -4.49
N SER A 91 6.62 -1.50 -5.07
CA SER A 91 6.79 -0.05 -4.83
C SER A 91 6.22 0.46 -3.50
N CYS A 92 5.61 -0.38 -2.67
CA CYS A 92 5.08 0.03 -1.38
C CYS A 92 6.18 0.26 -0.31
N GLY A 93 5.81 0.88 0.81
CA GLY A 93 6.65 0.98 2.01
C GLY A 93 7.72 2.07 1.99
N ILE A 94 7.72 2.95 0.98
CA ILE A 94 8.63 4.10 0.91
C ILE A 94 8.21 5.15 1.94
N ILE A 95 9.13 5.47 2.87
CA ILE A 95 8.90 6.45 3.93
C ILE A 95 9.59 7.76 3.55
N ARG A 96 8.82 8.84 3.42
CA ARG A 96 9.27 10.20 3.09
C ARG A 96 8.49 11.20 3.93
N LYS A 97 9.06 12.39 4.17
CA LYS A 97 8.38 13.48 4.90
C LYS A 97 7.01 13.83 4.32
N ASN A 98 6.89 13.82 2.99
CA ASN A 98 5.63 14.13 2.30
C ASN A 98 4.53 13.07 2.51
N ASN A 99 4.88 11.89 3.04
CA ASN A 99 3.94 10.80 3.32
C ASN A 99 3.51 10.77 4.80
N PHE A 100 3.89 11.78 5.59
CA PHE A 100 3.44 11.88 6.99
C PHE A 100 1.95 12.16 7.08
N VAL A 101 1.29 11.48 8.01
CA VAL A 101 -0.15 11.54 8.20
C VAL A 101 -0.45 12.34 9.46
N TYR A 102 -0.92 13.58 9.26
CA TYR A 102 -1.31 14.49 10.34
C TYR A 102 -2.79 14.31 10.66
N SER A 103 -3.16 13.21 11.33
CA SER A 103 -4.55 13.00 11.78
C SER A 103 -4.60 12.36 13.16
N ASN A 104 -5.60 12.75 13.95
CA ASN A 104 -5.84 12.19 15.29
C ASN A 104 -6.08 10.68 15.23
N ASN A 105 -6.82 10.21 14.23
CA ASN A 105 -7.07 8.77 14.05
C ASN A 105 -5.78 8.00 13.81
N PHE A 106 -4.89 8.53 12.96
CA PHE A 106 -3.59 7.90 12.71
C PHE A 106 -2.71 7.91 13.96
N TYR A 107 -2.67 9.03 14.69
CA TYR A 107 -1.92 9.13 15.94
C TYR A 107 -2.38 8.09 16.97
N LEU A 108 -3.68 8.01 17.23
CA LEU A 108 -4.26 7.06 18.19
C LEU A 108 -3.99 5.60 17.79
N GLU A 109 -4.14 5.29 16.51
CA GLU A 109 -3.81 3.98 15.93
C GLU A 109 -2.32 3.63 16.17
N SER A 110 -1.43 4.59 15.89
CA SER A 110 0.01 4.39 16.03
C SER A 110 0.50 4.12 17.46
N GLN A 111 -0.29 4.45 18.48
CA GLN A 111 0.08 4.22 19.88
C GLN A 111 0.13 2.72 20.23
N ASN A 112 -0.75 1.93 19.61
CA ASN A 112 -0.98 0.54 20.02
C ASN A 112 -0.87 -0.47 18.88
N HIS A 113 -0.86 0.00 17.63
CA HIS A 113 -1.00 -0.85 16.47
C HIS A 113 -0.05 -0.47 15.32
N ASN A 114 0.13 -1.43 14.42
CA ASN A 114 0.83 -1.21 13.17
C ASN A 114 0.00 -0.31 12.25
N THR A 115 0.51 0.87 11.93
CA THR A 115 -0.21 1.88 11.12
C THR A 115 -0.44 1.48 9.67
N CYS A 116 0.24 0.44 9.17
CA CYS A 116 0.06 -0.07 7.82
C CYS A 116 -0.82 -1.31 7.77
N LEU A 117 -0.67 -2.24 8.70
CA LEU A 117 -1.24 -3.59 8.63
C LEU A 117 -2.47 -3.82 9.50
N ASN A 118 -2.70 -3.02 10.54
CA ASN A 118 -3.82 -3.27 11.44
C ASN A 118 -5.16 -3.25 10.67
N LYS A 119 -6.00 -4.26 10.93
CA LYS A 119 -7.31 -4.46 10.29
C LYS A 119 -7.26 -4.58 8.75
N LYS A 120 -6.10 -4.89 8.16
CA LYS A 120 -5.95 -5.13 6.73
C LYS A 120 -5.75 -6.61 6.42
N ILE A 121 -6.30 -6.98 5.27
CA ILE A 121 -6.15 -8.28 4.63
C ILE A 121 -6.01 -8.02 3.13
N SER A 122 -5.23 -8.85 2.46
CA SER A 122 -4.96 -8.71 1.04
C SER A 122 -5.01 -10.05 0.34
N ILE A 123 -5.36 -10.01 -0.94
CA ILE A 123 -5.34 -11.14 -1.85
C ILE A 123 -4.39 -10.76 -2.98
N ASP A 124 -3.39 -11.60 -3.25
CA ASP A 124 -2.47 -11.36 -4.36
C ASP A 124 -3.02 -11.87 -5.71
N LYS A 125 -2.27 -11.66 -6.79
CA LYS A 125 -2.66 -12.04 -8.16
C LYS A 125 -2.92 -13.54 -8.34
N ASP A 126 -2.37 -14.39 -7.47
CA ASP A 126 -2.49 -15.85 -7.54
C ASP A 126 -3.63 -16.36 -6.63
N GLY A 127 -4.30 -15.44 -5.93
CA GLY A 127 -5.40 -15.70 -5.01
C GLY A 127 -4.95 -16.00 -3.57
N ASN A 128 -3.67 -15.80 -3.24
CA ASN A 128 -3.16 -16.08 -1.89
C ASN A 128 -3.57 -14.98 -0.92
N ILE A 129 -3.97 -15.36 0.28
CA ILE A 129 -4.41 -14.47 1.35
C ILE A 129 -3.22 -14.11 2.24
N LYS A 130 -2.96 -12.82 2.41
CA LYS A 130 -1.74 -12.25 3.04
C LYS A 130 -2.09 -10.99 3.84
N ASN A 131 -1.23 -10.55 4.76
CA ASN A 131 -1.42 -9.27 5.48
C ASN A 131 -1.33 -8.05 4.55
N CYS A 132 -0.42 -8.12 3.59
CA CYS A 132 -0.17 -7.13 2.54
C CYS A 132 0.36 -7.88 1.30
N PRO A 133 0.10 -7.41 0.07
CA PRO A 133 0.55 -8.10 -1.15
C PRO A 133 2.06 -8.38 -1.16
N SER A 134 2.85 -7.50 -0.54
CA SER A 134 4.31 -7.57 -0.45
C SER A 134 4.86 -8.51 0.64
N MET A 135 4.03 -9.05 1.54
CA MET A 135 4.50 -9.93 2.62
C MET A 135 4.90 -11.30 2.07
N LYS A 136 5.79 -12.04 2.74
CA LYS A 136 6.20 -13.39 2.27
C LYS A 136 5.19 -14.47 2.67
N ASN A 137 4.64 -14.40 3.89
CA ASN A 137 3.76 -15.42 4.43
C ASN A 137 2.39 -15.48 3.71
N ILE A 138 1.93 -16.70 3.47
CA ILE A 138 0.63 -17.02 2.88
C ILE A 138 -0.18 -17.78 3.94
N TYR A 139 -1.43 -17.36 4.14
CA TYR A 139 -2.30 -17.92 5.19
C TYR A 139 -3.50 -18.71 4.62
N GLY A 140 -3.60 -18.82 3.30
CA GLY A 140 -4.66 -19.52 2.60
C GLY A 140 -4.78 -19.07 1.15
N ASN A 141 -5.72 -19.67 0.40
CA ASN A 141 -6.05 -19.24 -0.96
C ASN A 141 -7.55 -19.03 -1.09
N ILE A 142 -7.98 -17.98 -1.78
CA ILE A 142 -9.41 -17.62 -1.88
C ILE A 142 -10.29 -18.70 -2.52
N ARG A 143 -9.68 -19.66 -3.23
CA ARG A 143 -10.38 -20.82 -3.81
C ARG A 143 -10.93 -21.78 -2.76
N ASN A 144 -10.32 -21.86 -1.58
CA ASN A 144 -10.63 -22.87 -0.57
C ASN A 144 -10.50 -22.37 0.88
N THR A 145 -10.16 -21.10 1.09
CA THR A 145 -10.05 -20.48 2.42
C THR A 145 -10.85 -19.18 2.44
N THR A 146 -11.71 -19.03 3.43
CA THR A 146 -12.47 -17.80 3.66
C THR A 146 -11.62 -16.75 4.37
N LEU A 147 -11.96 -15.46 4.20
CA LEU A 147 -11.27 -14.39 4.92
C LEU A 147 -11.45 -14.50 6.44
N SER A 148 -12.62 -14.95 6.91
CA SER A 148 -12.89 -15.13 8.34
C SER A 148 -12.02 -16.20 9.00
N GLU A 149 -11.73 -17.29 8.28
CA GLU A 149 -10.80 -18.33 8.77
C GLU A 149 -9.38 -17.79 8.93
N VAL A 150 -8.92 -16.94 8.01
CA VAL A 150 -7.59 -16.32 8.13
C VAL A 150 -7.52 -15.35 9.30
N LEU A 151 -8.60 -14.61 9.58
CA LEU A 151 -8.64 -13.61 10.66
C LEU A 151 -8.53 -14.21 12.07
N ILE A 152 -8.85 -15.50 12.26
CA ILE A 152 -8.69 -16.16 13.56
C ILE A 152 -7.26 -16.66 13.80
N ILE A 153 -6.41 -16.73 12.77
CA ILE A 153 -5.02 -17.19 12.88
C ILE A 153 -4.21 -16.19 13.74
N PRO A 154 -3.62 -16.63 14.86
CA PRO A 154 -2.83 -15.76 15.73
C PRO A 154 -1.64 -15.11 15.02
N GLU A 155 -0.92 -15.87 14.20
CA GLU A 155 0.27 -15.44 13.45
C GLU A 155 -0.10 -14.34 12.45
N PHE A 156 -1.25 -14.45 11.78
CA PHE A 156 -1.75 -13.40 10.90
C PHE A 156 -1.96 -12.08 11.66
N ARG A 157 -2.56 -12.15 12.85
CA ARG A 157 -2.84 -10.96 13.68
C ARG A 157 -1.63 -10.44 14.44
N SER A 158 -0.54 -11.20 14.55
CA SER A 158 0.67 -10.78 15.29
C SER A 158 1.23 -9.45 14.76
N PHE A 159 1.28 -9.29 13.44
CA PHE A 159 1.76 -8.08 12.79
C PHE A 159 0.90 -6.84 13.03
N TRP A 160 -0.36 -6.99 13.44
CA TRP A 160 -1.24 -5.86 13.73
C TRP A 160 -0.83 -5.10 15.00
N LYS A 161 -0.14 -5.79 15.92
CA LYS A 161 0.24 -5.23 17.22
C LYS A 161 1.63 -4.59 17.22
N ILE A 162 2.49 -4.94 16.25
CA ILE A 162 3.85 -4.39 16.14
C ILE A 162 3.77 -2.90 15.79
N ASN A 163 3.91 -2.06 16.80
CA ASN A 163 3.88 -0.60 16.66
C ASN A 163 5.30 -0.02 16.72
N LYS A 164 5.43 1.28 16.40
CA LYS A 164 6.75 1.91 16.30
C LYS A 164 7.48 2.10 17.64
N ASN A 165 6.83 1.88 18.79
CA ASN A 165 7.52 1.85 20.09
C ASN A 165 8.34 0.58 20.30
N GLU A 166 8.06 -0.49 19.54
CA GLU A 166 8.79 -1.76 19.61
C GLU A 166 9.89 -1.87 18.55
N ILE A 167 9.79 -1.07 17.48
CA ILE A 167 10.69 -1.14 16.32
C ILE A 167 12.01 -0.43 16.63
N ASP A 168 13.13 -1.12 16.41
CA ASP A 168 14.48 -0.60 16.58
C ASP A 168 14.67 0.70 15.78
N VAL A 169 15.35 1.67 16.38
CA VAL A 169 15.52 3.05 15.90
C VAL A 169 14.21 3.87 15.85
N CYS A 170 13.10 3.28 15.39
CA CYS A 170 11.81 3.97 15.28
C CYS A 170 11.22 4.33 16.65
N ARG A 171 11.50 3.56 17.71
CA ARG A 171 11.04 3.86 19.08
C ARG A 171 11.57 5.19 19.61
N ASP A 172 12.77 5.57 19.17
CA ASP A 172 13.42 6.83 19.55
C ASP A 172 13.12 7.96 18.55
N CYS A 173 12.46 7.64 17.42
CA CYS A 173 12.16 8.61 16.38
C CYS A 173 11.02 9.55 16.80
N GLU A 174 11.23 10.84 16.60
CA GLU A 174 10.27 11.91 16.85
C GLU A 174 9.06 11.87 15.90
N PHE A 175 9.20 11.25 14.72
CA PHE A 175 8.11 11.11 13.74
C PHE A 175 7.28 9.83 13.91
N ARG A 176 7.56 9.00 14.92
CA ARG A 176 6.99 7.65 15.02
C ARG A 176 5.46 7.59 15.02
N HIS A 177 4.78 8.65 15.49
CA HIS A 177 3.31 8.68 15.56
C HIS A 177 2.63 9.38 14.38
N ILE A 178 3.40 9.85 13.39
CA ILE A 178 2.89 10.43 12.13
C ILE A 178 3.45 9.73 10.89
N CYS A 179 4.40 8.80 11.09
CA CYS A 179 5.03 8.01 10.04
C CYS A 179 4.31 6.67 9.85
N THR A 180 4.05 6.31 8.60
CA THR A 180 3.60 4.96 8.24
C THR A 180 4.71 3.93 8.47
N ASP A 181 4.32 2.68 8.73
CA ASP A 181 5.25 1.57 8.89
C ASP A 181 5.24 0.62 7.67
N CYS A 182 6.28 -0.21 7.56
CA CYS A 182 6.33 -1.32 6.61
C CYS A 182 7.05 -2.51 7.25
N ARG A 183 6.33 -3.61 7.47
CA ARG A 183 6.90 -4.89 7.91
C ARG A 183 7.24 -5.85 6.77
N ALA A 184 6.83 -5.54 5.54
CA ALA A 184 7.15 -6.35 4.36
C ALA A 184 8.63 -6.21 3.94
N TYR A 185 9.23 -5.03 4.17
CA TYR A 185 10.61 -4.72 3.82
C TYR A 185 11.32 -4.10 5.02
N ILE A 186 12.07 -4.90 5.77
CA ILE A 186 12.83 -4.51 6.97
C ILE A 186 14.34 -4.67 6.75
N GLU A 187 15.16 -3.87 7.44
CA GLU A 187 16.62 -3.86 7.26
C GLU A 187 17.29 -5.17 7.68
N ASN A 188 16.74 -5.88 8.66
CA ASN A 188 17.20 -7.21 9.07
C ASN A 188 16.02 -8.21 9.02
N PRO A 189 15.94 -9.05 7.98
CA PRO A 189 14.89 -10.07 7.83
C PRO A 189 14.79 -11.07 9.00
N ALA A 190 15.87 -11.29 9.75
CA ALA A 190 15.88 -12.18 10.92
C ALA A 190 15.34 -11.52 12.20
N ASN A 191 15.13 -10.20 12.20
CA ASN A 191 14.59 -9.45 13.34
C ASN A 191 13.32 -8.70 12.93
N ILE A 192 12.16 -9.21 13.33
CA ILE A 192 10.85 -8.61 13.02
C ILE A 192 10.68 -7.15 13.53
N TYR A 193 11.46 -6.75 14.53
CA TYR A 193 11.49 -5.41 15.10
C TYR A 193 12.48 -4.47 14.40
N SER A 194 13.15 -4.94 13.35
CA SER A 194 14.08 -4.12 12.57
C SER A 194 13.38 -2.94 11.90
N LYS A 195 14.12 -1.85 11.72
CA LYS A 195 13.69 -0.64 11.02
C LYS A 195 13.20 -0.96 9.58
N PRO A 196 12.19 -0.25 9.05
CA PRO A 196 11.81 -0.39 7.65
C PRO A 196 12.98 -0.08 6.70
N LEU A 197 13.23 -0.98 5.74
CA LEU A 197 14.34 -0.88 4.79
C LEU A 197 14.33 0.43 4.01
N LYS A 198 13.14 0.85 3.57
CA LYS A 198 12.93 2.01 2.70
C LYS A 198 12.76 3.33 3.48
N CYS A 199 13.16 3.35 4.76
CA CYS A 199 13.26 4.57 5.55
C CYS A 199 14.71 5.06 5.52
N GLY A 200 14.91 6.25 4.96
CA GLY A 200 16.19 6.93 4.89
C GLY A 200 16.55 7.76 6.12
N TYR A 201 15.62 7.91 7.07
CA TYR A 201 15.78 8.83 8.18
C TYR A 201 16.51 8.21 9.38
N ASP A 202 17.42 8.95 9.98
CA ASP A 202 18.09 8.60 11.23
C ASP A 202 17.77 9.65 12.32
N PRO A 203 17.03 9.27 13.39
CA PRO A 203 16.65 10.19 14.46
C PRO A 203 17.80 10.61 15.38
N TYR A 204 18.95 9.93 15.35
CA TYR A 204 20.10 10.30 16.19
C TYR A 204 20.97 11.38 15.52
N THR A 205 20.94 11.46 14.19
CA THR A 205 21.68 12.45 13.40
C THR A 205 20.79 13.50 12.74
N ASN A 206 19.48 13.28 12.71
CA ASN A 206 18.48 14.08 12.01
C ASN A 206 18.70 14.17 10.48
N LEU A 207 19.42 13.20 9.90
CA LEU A 207 19.74 13.18 8.48
C LEU A 207 18.82 12.23 7.71
N TRP A 208 18.47 12.64 6.49
CA TRP A 208 17.82 11.79 5.50
C TRP A 208 18.85 11.34 4.48
N THR A 209 18.95 10.03 4.28
CA THR A 209 19.79 9.41 3.26
C THR A 209 18.93 8.63 2.28
N GLU A 210 19.41 8.47 1.05
CA GLU A 210 18.71 7.65 0.07
C GLU A 210 18.83 6.17 0.46
N TRP A 211 17.69 5.54 0.73
CA TRP A 211 17.67 4.15 1.22
C TRP A 211 18.16 3.16 0.16
N SER A 212 17.94 3.49 -1.11
CA SER A 212 18.21 2.62 -2.25
C SER A 212 19.69 2.55 -2.64
N THR A 213 20.51 3.50 -2.20
CA THR A 213 21.95 3.57 -2.52
C THR A 213 22.86 3.21 -1.36
N ASN A 214 22.30 2.84 -0.19
CA ASN A 214 23.09 2.50 0.98
C ASN A 214 23.78 1.12 0.80
N PRO A 215 25.12 1.05 0.81
CA PRO A 215 25.85 -0.21 0.58
C PRO A 215 25.52 -1.30 1.61
N LEU A 216 25.24 -0.92 2.86
CA LEU A 216 24.89 -1.87 3.92
C LEU A 216 23.52 -2.54 3.69
N LYS A 217 22.70 -1.98 2.80
CA LYS A 217 21.37 -2.50 2.46
C LYS A 217 21.38 -3.38 1.20
N ALA A 218 22.51 -3.48 0.49
CA ALA A 218 22.59 -4.12 -0.83
C ALA A 218 22.10 -5.59 -0.82
N THR A 219 22.59 -6.40 0.13
CA THR A 219 22.20 -7.81 0.27
C THR A 219 20.70 -7.97 0.54
N VAL A 220 20.14 -7.08 1.36
CA VAL A 220 18.72 -7.14 1.74
C VAL A 220 17.83 -6.65 0.60
N ILE A 221 18.27 -5.64 -0.16
CA ILE A 221 17.61 -5.18 -1.39
C ILE A 221 17.51 -6.32 -2.42
N GLU A 222 18.58 -7.10 -2.57
CA GLU A 222 18.61 -8.29 -3.42
C GLU A 222 17.66 -9.37 -2.92
N GLU A 223 17.69 -9.70 -1.62
CA GLU A 223 16.79 -10.70 -1.03
C GLU A 223 15.30 -10.39 -1.27
N TYR A 224 14.92 -9.11 -1.26
CA TYR A 224 13.56 -8.66 -1.55
C TYR A 224 13.27 -8.40 -3.04
N ASN A 225 14.22 -8.66 -3.94
CA ASN A 225 14.12 -8.43 -5.39
C ASN A 225 13.79 -6.95 -5.74
N LEU A 226 14.29 -6.00 -4.95
CA LEU A 226 13.99 -4.57 -5.12
C LEU A 226 14.91 -3.87 -6.14
N GLN A 227 15.89 -4.56 -6.72
CA GLN A 227 16.78 -4.03 -7.75
C GLN A 227 15.98 -3.47 -8.94
N THR A 228 14.89 -4.14 -9.31
CA THR A 228 13.98 -3.79 -10.41
C THR A 228 13.28 -2.44 -10.25
N ILE A 229 13.11 -1.97 -9.00
CA ILE A 229 12.47 -0.68 -8.71
C ILE A 229 13.48 0.44 -8.43
N ILE A 230 14.75 0.10 -8.19
CA ILE A 230 15.83 1.07 -7.97
C ILE A 230 16.47 1.45 -9.30
N ASN A 231 16.70 0.47 -10.17
CA ASN A 231 17.20 0.64 -11.53
C ASN A 231 16.12 0.15 -12.51
N PRO A 232 15.04 0.93 -12.73
CA PRO A 232 14.02 0.53 -13.69
C PRO A 232 14.64 0.46 -15.08
N SER A 233 14.60 -0.72 -15.69
CA SER A 233 14.93 -0.94 -17.11
C SER A 233 14.02 -0.11 -18.02
#